data_AF-A0A973CJK0-F1
#
_entry.id   AF-A0A973CJK0-F1
#
_cell.length_a   1.000
_cell.length_b   1.000
_cell.length_c   1.000
_cell.angle_alpha   90.00
_cell.angle_beta   90.00
_cell.angle_gamma   90.00
#
_symmetry.space_group_name_H-M   'P 1'
#
loop_
_entity.id
_entity.type
_entity.pdbx_description
1 polymer ?
#
loop_
_entity_poly.entity_id
_entity_poly.type
_entity_poly.pdbx_seq_one_letter_code
_entity_poly.pdbx_strand_id
1 'polypeptide(L)'
;LPHFRIPGITTSEAIIVRTSAGVEMKTDMNFSNEPIHAIFFLVSPADDPSQHLRILAQIATHLDQEGFMHDWKNAPDDHVIKEILLRDDRFVSIEIKPYTTSGEMIGKLIRQVEIPKGCLIALIHRDGKGIVPSGNTELLENDRLTIIGEPDGIHELFHKYVHFEDE
;
A
#
# COMPACT_ATOMS: atom_id res chain seq x y z
N LEU A 1 -14.44 2.61 -13.20
CA LEU A 1 -13.85 3.70 -12.40
C LEU A 1 -14.49 5.04 -12.79
N PRO A 2 -15.62 5.41 -12.17
CA PRO A 2 -16.26 6.72 -12.40
C PRO A 2 -15.30 7.87 -12.10
N HIS A 3 -15.16 8.81 -13.03
CA HIS A 3 -14.25 9.95 -12.86
C HIS A 3 -14.77 11.21 -13.54
N PHE A 4 -14.55 12.36 -12.91
CA PHE A 4 -15.04 13.65 -13.37
C PHE A 4 -13.97 14.73 -13.22
N ARG A 5 -13.99 15.69 -14.12
CA ARG A 5 -13.20 16.92 -14.04
C ARG A 5 -14.15 18.09 -13.87
N ILE A 6 -13.97 18.87 -12.82
CA ILE A 6 -14.91 19.94 -12.45
C ILE A 6 -14.16 21.28 -12.39
N PRO A 7 -14.67 22.35 -13.03
CA PRO A 7 -14.13 23.69 -12.86
C PRO A 7 -14.36 24.21 -11.43
N GLY A 8 -13.41 24.97 -10.89
CA GLY A 8 -13.58 25.69 -9.61
C GLY A 8 -13.18 24.93 -8.34
N ILE A 9 -12.72 23.68 -8.45
CA ILE A 9 -12.02 22.99 -7.36
C ILE A 9 -10.50 23.05 -7.59
N THR A 10 -9.74 23.09 -6.50
CA THR A 10 -8.28 23.27 -6.54
C THR A 10 -7.50 22.00 -6.23
N THR A 11 -8.17 20.96 -5.76
CA THR A 11 -7.57 19.70 -5.33
C THR A 11 -8.31 18.52 -5.94
N SER A 12 -7.59 17.41 -6.13
CA SER A 12 -8.18 16.13 -6.52
C SER A 12 -8.67 15.38 -5.28
N GLU A 13 -9.84 14.78 -5.36
CA GLU A 13 -10.45 13.97 -4.31
C GLU A 13 -10.85 12.60 -4.85
N ALA A 14 -10.54 11.56 -4.08
CA ALA A 14 -10.92 10.19 -4.40
C ALA A 14 -11.81 9.62 -3.30
N ILE A 15 -12.92 8.99 -3.70
CA ILE A 15 -13.77 8.19 -2.82
C ILE A 15 -13.65 6.74 -3.24
N ILE A 16 -13.34 5.88 -2.27
CA ILE A 16 -13.08 4.48 -2.49
C ILE A 16 -14.15 3.70 -1.74
N VAL A 17 -14.86 2.84 -2.47
CA VAL A 17 -15.92 2.00 -1.92
C VAL A 17 -15.51 0.54 -2.07
N ARG A 18 -15.45 -0.17 -0.95
CA ARG A 18 -15.23 -1.62 -0.92
C ARG A 18 -16.54 -2.35 -0.62
N THR A 19 -16.73 -3.48 -1.28
CA THR A 19 -17.80 -4.44 -0.95
C THR A 19 -17.25 -5.85 -0.88
N SER A 20 -17.37 -6.48 0.29
CA SER A 20 -16.91 -7.85 0.54
C SER A 20 -17.75 -8.88 -0.22
N ALA A 21 -19.08 -8.72 -0.20
CA ALA A 21 -20.01 -9.60 -0.91
C ALA A 21 -19.99 -9.43 -2.43
N GLY A 22 -19.51 -8.28 -2.91
CA GLY A 22 -19.59 -7.92 -4.32
C GLY A 22 -20.95 -7.30 -4.68
N VAL A 23 -20.95 -6.43 -5.68
CA VAL A 23 -22.18 -5.82 -6.21
C VAL A 23 -22.28 -6.11 -7.70
N GLU A 24 -23.42 -6.64 -8.13
CA GLU A 24 -23.74 -6.74 -9.55
C GLU A 24 -24.12 -5.36 -10.08
N MET A 25 -23.40 -4.88 -11.09
CA MET A 25 -23.85 -3.72 -11.88
C MET A 25 -24.45 -4.21 -13.19
N LYS A 26 -25.73 -3.95 -13.38
CA LYS A 26 -26.36 -4.05 -14.69
C LYS A 26 -25.92 -2.85 -15.51
N THR A 27 -24.94 -3.04 -16.39
CA THR A 27 -24.50 -2.02 -17.34
C THR A 27 -24.86 -2.46 -18.75
N ASP A 28 -25.21 -1.52 -19.63
CA ASP A 28 -25.49 -1.81 -21.04
C ASP A 28 -24.23 -2.16 -21.85
N MET A 29 -23.05 -2.10 -21.22
CA MET A 29 -21.76 -2.48 -21.78
C MET A 29 -21.46 -3.93 -21.37
N ASN A 30 -21.01 -4.76 -22.32
CA ASN A 30 -20.60 -6.16 -22.10
C ASN A 30 -19.38 -6.26 -21.17
N PHE A 31 -19.54 -5.98 -19.88
CA PHE A 31 -18.57 -6.34 -18.87
C PHE A 31 -18.75 -7.79 -18.44
N SER A 32 -17.65 -8.36 -17.93
CA SER A 32 -17.64 -9.64 -17.21
C SER A 32 -18.80 -9.72 -16.22
N ASN A 33 -19.43 -10.89 -16.10
CA ASN A 33 -20.50 -11.16 -15.13
C ASN A 33 -19.96 -11.32 -13.69
N GLU A 34 -18.71 -10.90 -13.45
CA GLU A 34 -18.06 -10.95 -12.16
C GLU A 34 -18.56 -9.81 -11.25
N PRO A 35 -18.79 -10.11 -9.96
CA PRO A 35 -19.23 -9.10 -9.02
C PRO A 35 -18.16 -8.03 -8.78
N ILE A 36 -18.57 -6.77 -8.72
CA ILE A 36 -17.68 -5.64 -8.47
C ILE A 36 -17.39 -5.56 -6.98
N HIS A 37 -16.12 -5.61 -6.59
CA HIS A 37 -15.65 -5.55 -5.20
C HIS A 37 -15.04 -4.21 -4.79
N ALA A 38 -14.74 -3.35 -5.77
CA ALA A 38 -14.14 -2.04 -5.56
C ALA A 38 -14.72 -1.02 -6.56
N ILE A 39 -15.11 0.14 -6.05
CA ILE A 39 -15.54 1.28 -6.88
C ILE A 39 -14.71 2.49 -6.46
N PHE A 40 -14.01 3.08 -7.42
CA PHE A 40 -13.21 4.27 -7.23
C PHE A 40 -13.88 5.44 -7.94
N PHE A 41 -14.23 6.48 -7.19
CA PHE A 41 -14.70 7.75 -7.71
C PHE A 41 -13.56 8.75 -7.64
N LEU A 42 -13.22 9.39 -8.75
CA LEU A 42 -12.20 10.44 -8.80
C LEU A 42 -12.83 11.75 -9.28
N VAL A 43 -12.66 12.82 -8.52
CA VAL A 43 -13.01 14.18 -8.91
C VAL A 43 -11.74 15.00 -8.90
N SER A 44 -11.41 15.68 -10.00
CA SER A 44 -10.21 16.51 -10.08
C SER A 44 -10.46 17.87 -10.73
N PRO A 45 -9.55 18.85 -10.53
CA PRO A 45 -9.61 20.13 -11.22
C PRO A 45 -9.63 19.95 -12.74
N ALA A 46 -10.42 20.78 -13.43
CA ALA A 46 -10.54 20.72 -14.89
C ALA A 46 -9.31 21.29 -15.63
N ASP A 47 -8.53 22.14 -14.96
CA ASP A 47 -7.36 22.85 -15.48
C ASP A 47 -6.05 22.07 -15.38
N ASP A 48 -6.01 20.95 -14.64
CA ASP A 48 -4.88 19.98 -14.66
C ASP A 48 -5.30 18.57 -15.15
N PRO A 49 -5.55 18.40 -16.46
CA PRO A 49 -5.85 17.08 -17.04
C PRO A 49 -4.73 16.06 -16.87
N SER A 50 -3.47 16.51 -16.83
CA SER A 50 -2.33 15.62 -16.74
C SER A 50 -2.23 14.97 -15.36
N GLN A 51 -2.49 15.72 -14.29
CA GLN A 51 -2.61 15.15 -12.95
C GLN A 51 -3.74 14.14 -12.86
N HIS A 52 -4.91 14.45 -13.42
CA HIS A 52 -6.04 13.52 -13.46
C HIS A 52 -5.64 12.17 -14.06
N LEU A 53 -5.02 12.20 -15.25
CA LEU A 53 -4.58 10.98 -15.93
C LEU A 53 -3.51 10.21 -15.14
N ARG A 54 -2.59 10.91 -14.45
CA ARG A 54 -1.60 10.25 -13.59
C ARG A 54 -2.25 9.51 -12.42
N ILE A 55 -3.23 10.11 -11.76
CA ILE A 55 -3.96 9.47 -10.65
C ILE A 55 -4.67 8.22 -11.16
N LEU A 56 -5.35 8.32 -12.31
CA LEU A 56 -6.02 7.17 -12.93
C LEU A 56 -5.05 6.04 -13.26
N ALA A 57 -3.90 6.37 -13.87
CA ALA A 57 -2.87 5.41 -14.20
C ALA A 57 -2.32 4.73 -12.93
N GLN A 58 -2.05 5.51 -11.88
CA GLN A 58 -1.61 4.95 -10.59
C GLN A 58 -2.63 3.98 -10.03
N ILE A 59 -3.91 4.34 -9.95
CA ILE A 59 -4.95 3.41 -9.45
C ILE A 59 -4.97 2.14 -10.29
N ALA A 60 -5.00 2.25 -11.62
CA ALA A 60 -5.00 1.08 -12.51
C ALA A 60 -3.78 0.19 -12.30
N THR A 61 -2.58 0.77 -12.18
CA THR A 61 -1.35 0.02 -11.90
C THR A 61 -1.42 -0.76 -10.59
N HIS A 62 -2.01 -0.21 -9.53
CA HIS A 62 -2.15 -0.95 -8.27
C HIS A 62 -3.21 -2.05 -8.37
N LEU A 63 -4.30 -1.82 -9.09
CA LEU A 63 -5.35 -2.83 -9.29
C LEU A 63 -4.87 -4.05 -10.08
N ASP A 64 -3.91 -3.86 -10.98
CA ASP A 64 -3.32 -4.92 -11.81
C ASP A 64 -2.22 -5.72 -11.07
N GLN A 65 -1.88 -5.37 -9.83
CA GLN A 65 -0.87 -6.10 -9.05
C GLN A 65 -1.35 -7.51 -8.69
N GLU A 66 -0.43 -8.48 -8.76
CA GLU A 66 -0.69 -9.85 -8.31
C GLU A 66 -1.04 -9.86 -6.81
N GLY A 67 -2.07 -10.62 -6.44
CA GLY A 67 -2.56 -10.68 -5.06
C GLY A 67 -3.46 -9.51 -4.64
N PHE A 68 -3.53 -8.41 -5.40
CA PHE A 68 -4.32 -7.22 -5.01
C PHE A 68 -5.75 -7.58 -4.60
N MET A 69 -6.47 -8.34 -5.42
CA MET A 69 -7.87 -8.68 -5.14
C MET A 69 -8.05 -9.61 -3.93
N HIS A 70 -7.04 -10.41 -3.59
CA HIS A 70 -7.04 -11.22 -2.38
C HIS A 70 -6.92 -10.31 -1.16
N ASP A 71 -5.90 -9.46 -1.15
CA ASP A 71 -5.60 -8.52 -0.05
C ASP A 71 -6.74 -7.54 0.16
N TRP A 72 -7.26 -6.97 -0.93
CA TRP A 72 -8.38 -6.05 -0.93
C TRP A 72 -9.62 -6.63 -0.23
N LYS A 73 -9.93 -7.89 -0.52
CA LYS A 73 -11.09 -8.59 0.05
C LYS A 73 -10.87 -8.94 1.52
N ASN A 74 -9.64 -9.26 1.90
CA ASN A 74 -9.28 -9.69 3.26
C ASN A 74 -8.84 -8.55 4.18
N ALA A 75 -8.72 -7.31 3.69
CA ALA A 75 -8.38 -6.15 4.52
C ALA A 75 -9.36 -6.00 5.70
N PRO A 76 -8.91 -5.96 6.96
CA PRO A 76 -9.79 -5.90 8.12
C PRO A 76 -10.50 -4.54 8.22
N ASP A 77 -9.81 -3.46 7.85
CA ASP A 77 -10.26 -2.08 8.08
C ASP A 77 -9.89 -1.13 6.93
N ASP A 78 -10.14 0.17 7.14
CA ASP A 78 -9.83 1.21 6.16
C ASP A 78 -8.34 1.57 6.09
N HIS A 79 -7.55 1.24 7.11
CA HIS A 79 -6.12 1.51 7.17
C HIS A 79 -5.38 0.58 6.22
N VAL A 80 -5.64 -0.73 6.33
CA VAL A 80 -5.03 -1.74 5.46
C VAL A 80 -5.46 -1.56 4.00
N ILE A 81 -6.73 -1.15 3.76
CA ILE A 81 -7.18 -0.76 2.40
C ILE A 81 -6.31 0.36 1.81
N LYS A 82 -5.99 1.38 2.61
CA LYS A 82 -5.14 2.50 2.15
C LYS A 82 -3.73 2.00 1.86
N GLU A 83 -3.18 1.12 2.68
CA GLU A 83 -1.84 0.57 2.46
C GLU A 83 -1.77 -0.29 1.19
N ILE A 84 -2.77 -1.14 0.96
CA ILE A 84 -2.87 -1.94 -0.29
C ILE A 84 -2.98 -1.02 -1.50
N LEU A 85 -3.80 0.03 -1.44
CA LEU A 85 -4.00 0.96 -2.56
C LEU A 85 -2.79 1.86 -2.84
N LEU A 86 -2.05 2.24 -1.80
CA LEU A 86 -0.88 3.14 -1.90
C LEU A 86 0.44 2.37 -2.02
N ARG A 87 0.39 1.04 -2.17
CA ARG A 87 1.55 0.17 -2.18
C ARG A 87 2.45 0.42 -3.40
N ASP A 88 3.64 0.97 -3.16
CA ASP A 88 4.72 0.92 -4.16
C ASP A 88 5.32 -0.50 -4.16
N ASP A 89 5.46 -1.09 -5.33
CA ASP A 89 6.03 -2.43 -5.50
C ASP A 89 7.53 -2.45 -5.21
N ARG A 90 8.21 -1.31 -5.15
CA ARG A 90 9.67 -1.22 -4.96
C ARG A 90 10.09 -0.78 -3.58
N PHE A 91 9.14 -0.43 -2.70
CA PHE A 91 9.46 -0.17 -1.30
C PHE A 91 8.31 -0.47 -0.35
N VAL A 92 8.64 -0.79 0.90
CA VAL A 92 7.68 -0.94 2.00
C VAL A 92 8.20 -0.18 3.22
N SER A 93 7.27 0.35 4.02
CA SER A 93 7.59 0.88 5.34
C SER A 93 7.06 -0.05 6.42
N ILE A 94 7.94 -0.43 7.36
CA ILE A 94 7.59 -1.31 8.48
C ILE A 94 7.86 -0.56 9.77
N GLU A 95 6.87 -0.46 10.64
CA GLU A 95 7.04 0.06 11.99
C GLU A 95 7.26 -1.09 12.97
N ILE A 96 8.33 -1.02 13.75
CA ILE A 96 8.67 -2.04 14.74
C ILE A 96 7.83 -1.81 15.99
N LYS A 97 6.86 -2.69 16.24
CA LYS A 97 5.98 -2.65 17.42
C LYS A 97 6.11 -3.90 18.29
N PRO A 98 6.11 -3.77 19.63
CA PRO A 98 5.99 -4.91 20.52
C PRO A 98 4.71 -5.71 20.23
N TYR A 99 4.73 -7.02 20.50
CA TYR A 99 3.58 -7.91 20.31
C TYR A 99 3.07 -8.04 18.86
N THR A 100 3.89 -7.69 17.86
CA THR A 100 3.65 -7.94 16.44
C THR A 100 4.80 -8.76 15.84
N THR A 101 4.65 -9.30 14.62
CA THR A 101 5.76 -10.01 13.94
C THR A 101 6.99 -9.12 13.74
N SER A 102 6.81 -7.82 13.54
CA SER A 102 7.93 -6.86 13.46
C SER A 102 8.69 -6.74 14.79
N GLY A 103 8.04 -6.99 15.92
CA GLY A 103 8.63 -6.95 17.26
C GLY A 103 9.76 -7.94 17.47
N GLU A 104 9.82 -9.02 16.69
CA GLU A 104 10.95 -9.96 16.70
C GLU A 104 12.27 -9.33 16.25
N MET A 105 12.24 -8.14 15.64
CA MET A 105 13.41 -7.38 15.23
C MET A 105 14.01 -6.55 16.37
N ILE A 106 13.28 -6.34 17.48
CA ILE A 106 13.73 -5.47 18.57
C ILE A 106 15.02 -6.03 19.19
N GLY A 107 16.05 -5.19 19.27
CA GLY A 107 17.37 -5.53 19.81
C GLY A 107 18.25 -6.34 18.86
N LYS A 108 17.81 -6.62 17.63
CA LYS A 108 18.64 -7.27 16.61
C LYS A 108 19.45 -6.23 15.84
N LEU A 109 20.68 -6.59 15.49
CA LEU A 109 21.43 -5.87 14.45
C LEU A 109 20.84 -6.20 13.09
N ILE A 110 20.85 -5.25 12.15
CA ILE A 110 20.31 -5.47 10.80
C ILE A 110 20.87 -6.71 10.12
N ARG A 111 22.17 -7.00 10.27
CA ARG A 111 22.80 -8.20 9.71
C ARG A 111 22.25 -9.53 10.25
N GLN A 112 21.49 -9.50 11.34
CA GLN A 112 20.85 -10.65 11.98
C GLN A 112 19.37 -10.77 11.58
N VAL A 113 18.83 -9.81 10.83
CA VAL A 113 17.45 -9.83 10.34
C VAL A 113 17.43 -10.46 8.97
N GLU A 114 16.52 -11.41 8.76
CA GLU A 114 16.27 -12.00 7.46
C GLU A 114 15.52 -11.00 6.58
N ILE A 115 16.19 -10.55 5.52
CA ILE A 115 15.62 -9.68 4.49
C ILE A 115 15.68 -10.45 3.16
N PRO A 116 14.60 -10.47 2.36
CA PRO A 116 14.59 -11.13 1.06
C PRO A 116 15.73 -10.66 0.15
N LYS A 117 16.19 -11.55 -0.73
CA LYS A 117 17.22 -11.19 -1.71
C LYS A 117 16.74 -10.04 -2.59
N GLY A 118 17.64 -9.11 -2.89
CA GLY A 118 17.30 -7.92 -3.66
C GLY A 118 16.62 -6.82 -2.86
N CYS A 119 16.41 -6.99 -1.54
CA CYS A 119 15.89 -5.95 -0.65
C CYS A 119 16.98 -5.37 0.26
N LEU A 120 16.81 -4.11 0.64
CA LEU A 120 17.73 -3.34 1.47
C LEU A 120 16.95 -2.41 2.41
N ILE A 121 17.26 -2.45 3.70
CA ILE A 121 16.84 -1.40 4.65
C ILE A 121 17.65 -0.13 4.33
N ALA A 122 17.03 0.80 3.60
CA ALA A 122 17.70 2.00 3.10
C ALA A 122 17.75 3.12 4.15
N LEU A 123 16.75 3.17 5.03
CA LEU A 123 16.59 4.25 6.00
C LEU A 123 15.86 3.74 7.25
N ILE A 124 16.24 4.25 8.40
CA ILE A 124 15.51 4.10 9.67
C ILE A 124 15.06 5.48 10.12
N HIS A 125 13.76 5.65 10.36
CA HIS A 125 13.26 6.83 11.06
C HIS A 125 13.12 6.52 12.55
N ARG A 126 13.85 7.26 13.37
CA ARG A 126 13.85 7.16 14.84
C ARG A 126 13.80 8.56 15.43
N ASP A 127 12.88 8.79 16.36
CA ASP A 127 12.71 10.09 17.03
C ASP A 127 12.62 11.29 16.07
N GLY A 128 11.89 11.10 14.96
CA GLY A 128 11.71 12.12 13.91
C GLY A 128 12.94 12.38 13.03
N LYS A 129 13.99 11.56 13.12
CA LYS A 129 15.22 11.69 12.33
C LYS A 129 15.43 10.47 11.43
N GLY A 130 15.84 10.73 10.19
CA GLY A 130 16.31 9.69 9.27
C GLY A 130 17.77 9.30 9.57
N ILE A 131 18.02 8.01 9.69
CA ILE A 131 19.32 7.39 9.96
C ILE A 131 19.63 6.45 8.81
N VAL A 132 20.74 6.68 8.10
CA VAL A 132 21.25 5.72 7.11
C VAL A 132 21.89 4.56 7.88
N PRO A 133 21.33 3.34 7.80
CA PRO A 133 21.78 2.25 8.63
C PRO A 133 22.99 1.52 8.04
N SER A 134 23.62 0.70 8.89
CA SER A 134 24.64 -0.28 8.51
C SER A 134 24.24 -1.66 9.05
N GLY A 135 24.93 -2.72 8.65
CA GLY A 135 24.69 -4.06 9.22
C GLY A 135 24.84 -4.17 10.74
N ASN A 136 25.53 -3.21 11.38
CA ASN A 136 25.71 -3.13 12.84
C ASN A 136 24.74 -2.15 13.51
N THR A 137 23.80 -1.56 12.77
CA THR A 137 22.75 -0.74 13.37
C THR A 137 21.77 -1.66 14.09
N GLU A 138 21.56 -1.39 15.38
CA GLU A 138 20.57 -2.06 16.21
C GLU A 138 19.18 -1.48 15.95
N LEU A 139 18.21 -2.37 15.72
CA LEU A 139 16.82 -2.03 15.53
C LEU A 139 16.11 -1.91 16.88
N LEU A 140 15.40 -0.81 17.08
CA LEU A 140 14.73 -0.48 18.34
C LEU A 140 13.21 -0.45 18.15
N GLU A 141 12.51 -0.51 19.28
CA GLU A 141 11.08 -0.26 19.31
C GLU A 141 10.75 1.12 18.70
N ASN A 142 9.66 1.18 17.94
CA ASN A 142 9.16 2.38 17.24
C ASN A 142 10.07 2.89 16.11
N ASP A 143 11.11 2.15 15.74
CA ASP A 143 11.78 2.39 14.46
C ASP A 143 10.80 2.19 13.31
N ARG A 144 10.84 3.12 12.35
CA ARG A 144 10.19 2.94 11.07
C ARG A 144 11.23 2.70 9.99
N LEU A 145 11.26 1.49 9.49
CA LEU A 145 12.16 1.04 8.43
C LEU A 145 11.59 1.45 7.08
N THR A 146 12.43 1.95 6.19
CA THR A 146 12.13 2.03 4.76
C THR A 146 12.98 0.97 4.06
N ILE A 147 12.32 0.00 3.46
CA ILE A 147 12.95 -1.10 2.75
C ILE A 147 12.67 -0.93 1.27
N ILE A 148 13.72 -0.92 0.45
CA ILE A 148 13.61 -0.87 -1.01
C ILE A 148 14.08 -2.19 -1.61
N GLY A 149 13.54 -2.60 -2.75
CA GLY A 149 13.97 -3.83 -3.39
C GLY A 149 13.14 -4.25 -4.59
N GLU A 150 13.39 -5.48 -5.02
CA GLU A 150 12.62 -6.12 -6.10
C GLU A 150 11.18 -6.42 -5.66
N PRO A 151 10.20 -6.36 -6.59
CA PRO A 151 8.78 -6.53 -6.28
C PRO A 151 8.42 -7.76 -5.43
N ASP A 152 8.99 -8.92 -5.75
CA ASP A 152 8.72 -10.16 -5.03
C ASP A 152 9.14 -10.09 -3.56
N GLY A 153 10.31 -9.49 -3.29
CA GLY A 153 10.82 -9.35 -1.93
C GLY A 153 10.06 -8.30 -1.12
N ILE A 154 9.64 -7.21 -1.77
CA ILE A 154 8.78 -6.19 -1.15
C ILE A 154 7.40 -6.76 -0.85
N HIS A 155 6.85 -7.60 -1.73
CA HIS A 155 5.60 -8.31 -1.51
C HIS A 155 5.67 -9.25 -0.31
N GLU A 156 6.73 -10.05 -0.22
CA GLU A 156 6.96 -10.95 0.92
C GLU A 156 7.04 -10.17 2.25
N LEU A 157 7.79 -9.06 2.26
CA LEU A 157 7.90 -8.20 3.43
C LEU A 157 6.57 -7.55 3.82
N PHE A 158 5.80 -7.09 2.83
CA PHE A 158 4.47 -6.52 3.04
C PHE A 158 3.58 -7.55 3.74
N HIS A 159 3.40 -8.76 3.18
CA HIS A 159 2.57 -9.79 3.79
C HIS A 159 3.02 -10.25 5.17
N LYS A 160 4.33 -10.23 5.43
CA LYS A 160 4.88 -10.72 6.70
C LYS A 160 4.73 -9.71 7.83
N TYR A 161 4.85 -8.42 7.53
CA TYR A 161 5.02 -7.38 8.55
C TYR A 161 3.95 -6.30 8.54
N VAL A 162 3.25 -6.14 7.43
CA VAL A 162 2.09 -5.25 7.32
C VAL A 162 0.87 -6.11 7.62
N HIS A 163 0.50 -6.13 8.90
CA HIS A 163 -0.58 -6.99 9.39
C HIS A 163 -1.95 -6.40 9.12
N PHE A 164 -2.77 -7.29 8.58
CA PHE A 164 -4.20 -7.33 8.66
C PHE A 164 -4.51 -7.76 10.11
N GLU A 165 -5.03 -6.91 10.98
CA GLU A 165 -5.48 -7.34 12.31
C GLU A 165 -6.41 -8.56 12.19
N ASP A 166 -5.92 -9.72 12.64
CA ASP A 166 -6.74 -10.87 13.00
C ASP A 166 -7.30 -10.62 14.41
N GLU A 167 -8.57 -10.21 14.51
CA GLU A 167 -9.41 -10.45 15.70
C GLU A 167 -10.15 -11.79 15.57
#